data_AF-A0A455VZC2-F1
#
_entry.id   AF-A0A455VZC2-F1
#
_cell.length_a   1.000
_cell.length_b   1.000
_cell.length_c   1.000
_cell.angle_alpha   90.00
_cell.angle_beta   90.00
_cell.angle_gamma   90.00
#
_symmetry.space_group_name_H-M   'P 1'
#
loop_
_entity.id
_entity.type
_entity.pdbx_description
1 polymer ?
#
loop_
_entity_poly.entity_id
_entity_poly.type
_entity_poly.pdbx_seq_one_letter_code
_entity_poly.pdbx_strand_id
1 'polypeptide(L)'
;MKKGIALAITLFSSAVFADPTIFNLELGKTTEAQLKSMYNAQHTGVNKYSDGNMYSVPASAINFDGLQNVTTIFDKDGVLIAVLTTFPKSKFDYLNQAIGSKYKRVSQNIPFVGNKSATYRDGETEITLEAPHMSFEMTMNYIRDDLMRAFNQQSEAERRQKQQNEASQL
;
A
#
# COMPACT_ATOMS: atom_id res chain seq x y z
N MET A 1 24.48 -38.60 -44.18
CA MET A 1 24.40 -38.46 -42.71
C MET A 1 24.06 -37.01 -42.38
N LYS A 2 22.80 -36.69 -42.08
CA LYS A 2 22.38 -35.31 -41.77
C LYS A 2 22.27 -35.19 -40.24
N LYS A 3 23.18 -34.44 -39.61
CA LYS A 3 23.11 -34.12 -38.17
C LYS A 3 22.16 -32.94 -38.02
N GLY A 4 20.97 -33.19 -37.48
CA GLY A 4 20.04 -32.14 -37.09
C GLY A 4 20.50 -31.50 -35.78
N ILE A 5 20.68 -30.19 -35.77
CA ILE A 5 20.91 -29.41 -34.55
C ILE A 5 19.52 -29.07 -34.00
N ALA A 6 19.19 -29.62 -32.83
CA ALA A 6 18.00 -29.22 -32.09
C ALA A 6 18.35 -27.99 -31.23
N LEU A 7 17.74 -26.85 -31.55
CA LEU A 7 17.84 -25.61 -30.79
C LEU A 7 16.79 -25.65 -29.67
N ALA A 8 17.23 -25.88 -28.43
CA ALA A 8 16.35 -25.85 -27.26
C ALA A 8 16.13 -24.39 -26.84
N ILE A 9 14.92 -23.86 -27.06
CA ILE A 9 14.49 -22.56 -26.55
C ILE A 9 14.01 -22.77 -25.11
N THR A 10 14.85 -22.43 -24.13
CA THR A 10 14.44 -22.34 -22.73
C THR A 10 13.63 -21.07 -22.52
N LEU A 11 12.31 -21.21 -22.42
CA LEU A 11 11.42 -20.16 -21.94
C LEU A 11 11.68 -19.95 -20.45
N PHE A 12 12.41 -18.90 -20.10
CA PHE A 12 12.44 -18.39 -18.73
C PHE A 12 11.08 -17.75 -18.45
N SER A 13 10.19 -18.49 -17.79
CA SER A 13 9.00 -17.91 -17.18
C SER A 13 9.45 -17.00 -16.04
N SER A 14 9.51 -15.69 -16.28
CA SER A 14 9.58 -14.72 -15.19
C SER A 14 8.34 -14.95 -14.32
N ALA A 15 8.55 -15.42 -13.10
CA ALA A 15 7.53 -15.43 -12.08
C ALA A 15 7.14 -13.98 -11.81
N VAL A 16 6.12 -13.49 -12.50
CA VAL A 16 5.45 -12.25 -12.12
C VAL A 16 4.80 -12.56 -10.79
N PHE A 17 5.42 -12.11 -9.70
CA PHE A 17 4.80 -12.12 -8.39
C PHE A 17 3.53 -11.28 -8.53
N ALA A 18 2.37 -11.91 -8.34
CA ALA A 18 1.12 -11.17 -8.31
C ALA A 18 1.15 -10.31 -7.05
N ASP A 19 1.00 -9.01 -7.21
CA ASP A 19 0.81 -8.10 -6.11
C ASP A 19 -0.52 -8.39 -5.40
N PRO A 20 -0.63 -8.03 -4.11
CA PRO A 20 -1.82 -8.35 -3.34
C PRO A 20 -3.07 -7.65 -3.90
N THR A 21 -4.19 -8.34 -3.76
CA THR A 21 -5.53 -7.80 -4.04
C THR A 21 -6.25 -7.52 -2.73
N ILE A 22 -6.75 -6.29 -2.58
CA ILE A 22 -7.56 -5.86 -1.43
C ILE A 22 -8.82 -5.16 -1.93
N PHE A 23 -9.99 -5.56 -1.42
CA PHE A 23 -11.29 -5.05 -1.87
C PHE A 23 -11.49 -5.14 -3.39
N ASN A 24 -11.08 -6.25 -4.01
CA ASN A 24 -11.09 -6.45 -5.47
C ASN A 24 -10.22 -5.46 -6.26
N LEU A 25 -9.31 -4.76 -5.59
CA LEU A 25 -8.32 -3.87 -6.19
C LEU A 25 -6.94 -4.53 -6.10
N GLU A 26 -6.41 -4.94 -7.25
CA GLU A 26 -5.05 -5.50 -7.36
C GLU A 26 -4.04 -4.36 -7.52
N LEU A 27 -3.05 -4.32 -6.63
CA LEU A 27 -1.96 -3.34 -6.66
C LEU A 27 -1.11 -3.55 -7.92
N GLY A 28 -0.61 -2.48 -8.53
CA GLY A 28 0.18 -2.52 -9.76
C GLY A 28 -0.59 -2.89 -11.04
N LYS A 29 -1.91 -3.12 -10.96
CA LYS A 29 -2.73 -3.48 -12.13
C LYS A 29 -4.03 -2.71 -12.25
N THR A 30 -4.72 -2.45 -11.14
CA THR A 30 -6.02 -1.78 -11.18
C THR A 30 -5.86 -0.37 -11.70
N THR A 31 -6.64 -0.03 -12.72
CA THR A 31 -6.68 1.31 -13.33
C THR A 31 -7.76 2.18 -12.70
N GLU A 32 -7.65 3.50 -12.87
CA GLU A 32 -8.70 4.43 -12.41
C GLU A 32 -10.08 4.14 -13.02
N ALA A 33 -10.11 3.70 -14.29
CA ALA A 33 -11.34 3.35 -14.98
C ALA A 33 -12.01 2.12 -14.35
N GLN A 34 -11.22 1.11 -13.97
CA GLN A 34 -11.70 -0.07 -13.25
C GLN A 34 -12.18 0.28 -11.84
N LEU A 35 -11.48 1.17 -11.13
CA LEU A 35 -11.95 1.65 -9.83
C LEU A 35 -13.34 2.29 -9.94
N LYS A 36 -13.51 3.20 -10.91
CA LYS A 36 -14.76 3.94 -11.12
C LYS A 36 -15.91 3.06 -11.62
N SER A 37 -15.62 1.93 -12.27
CA SER A 37 -16.65 0.97 -12.66
C SER A 37 -17.10 0.08 -11.51
N MET A 38 -16.23 -0.19 -10.53
CA MET A 38 -16.53 -1.00 -9.34
C MET A 38 -17.15 -0.18 -8.21
N TYR A 39 -16.74 1.08 -8.06
CA TYR A 39 -17.11 1.93 -6.93
C TYR A 39 -17.51 3.33 -7.40
N ASN A 40 -18.45 3.94 -6.68
CA ASN A 40 -18.74 5.38 -6.81
C ASN A 40 -17.63 6.21 -6.13
N ALA A 41 -16.41 6.08 -6.63
CA ALA A 41 -15.21 6.69 -6.08
C ALA A 41 -15.17 8.20 -6.37
N GLN A 42 -14.84 8.98 -5.35
CA GLN A 42 -14.75 10.44 -5.44
C GLN A 42 -13.30 10.88 -5.55
N HIS A 43 -12.98 11.71 -6.55
CA HIS A 43 -11.63 12.28 -6.66
C HIS A 43 -11.36 13.22 -5.48
N THR A 44 -10.21 13.04 -4.82
CA THR A 44 -9.83 13.81 -3.62
C THR A 44 -8.57 14.63 -3.82
N GLY A 45 -7.98 14.63 -5.02
CA GLY A 45 -6.79 15.39 -5.37
C GLY A 45 -5.71 14.56 -6.05
N VAL A 46 -4.52 15.12 -6.12
CA VAL A 46 -3.31 14.49 -6.69
C VAL A 46 -2.34 14.22 -5.55
N ASN A 47 -1.77 13.02 -5.52
CA ASN A 47 -0.79 12.65 -4.53
C ASN A 47 0.54 13.34 -4.83
N LYS A 48 1.09 14.01 -3.81
CA LYS A 48 2.35 14.76 -3.91
C LYS A 48 3.57 13.92 -4.30
N TYR A 49 3.57 12.62 -3.99
CA TYR A 49 4.74 11.76 -4.15
C TYR A 49 4.68 10.89 -5.41
N SER A 50 3.49 10.59 -5.93
CA SER A 50 3.31 9.81 -7.15
C SER A 50 2.88 10.61 -8.37
N ASP A 51 2.48 11.88 -8.19
CA ASP A 51 1.81 12.73 -9.17
C ASP A 51 0.52 12.11 -9.77
N GLY A 52 0.02 11.02 -9.18
CA GLY A 52 -1.20 10.35 -9.61
C GLY A 52 -2.41 10.76 -8.79
N ASN A 53 -3.60 10.46 -9.31
CA ASN A 53 -4.84 10.83 -8.66
C ASN A 53 -5.08 10.02 -7.38
N MET A 54 -5.81 10.64 -6.45
CA MET A 54 -6.33 9.99 -5.26
C MET A 54 -7.85 9.95 -5.32
N TYR A 55 -8.42 8.84 -4.83
CA TYR A 55 -9.86 8.69 -4.75
C TYR A 55 -10.30 8.13 -3.39
N SER A 56 -11.34 8.74 -2.83
CA SER A 56 -12.08 8.18 -1.71
C SER A 56 -13.10 7.17 -2.21
N VAL A 57 -13.10 5.97 -1.62
CA VAL A 57 -14.08 4.91 -1.89
C VAL A 57 -15.06 4.86 -0.72
N PRO A 58 -16.38 4.92 -0.96
CA PRO A 58 -17.36 4.79 0.12
C PRO A 58 -17.17 3.47 0.87
N ALA A 59 -16.84 3.52 2.16
CA ALA A 59 -16.64 2.33 2.98
C ALA A 59 -17.89 1.42 2.98
N SER A 60 -19.08 1.99 2.89
CA SER A 60 -20.36 1.27 2.78
C SER A 60 -20.51 0.44 1.50
N ALA A 61 -19.74 0.73 0.45
CA ALA A 61 -19.72 -0.08 -0.78
C ALA A 61 -18.86 -1.35 -0.63
N ILE A 62 -18.12 -1.48 0.46
CA ILE A 62 -17.26 -2.62 0.75
C ILE A 62 -17.85 -3.36 1.96
N ASN A 63 -18.20 -4.62 1.76
CA ASN A 63 -18.75 -5.46 2.82
C ASN A 63 -17.63 -5.93 3.77
N PHE A 64 -17.12 -5.01 4.60
CA PHE A 64 -16.09 -5.28 5.58
C PHE A 64 -16.42 -4.58 6.90
N ASP A 65 -16.74 -5.38 7.92
CA ASP A 65 -17.14 -4.86 9.22
C ASP A 65 -16.05 -4.02 9.90
N GLY A 66 -16.42 -2.81 10.31
CA GLY A 66 -15.55 -1.82 10.94
C GLY A 66 -14.68 -1.01 9.98
N LEU A 67 -14.81 -1.15 8.66
CA LEU A 67 -14.12 -0.26 7.73
C LEU A 67 -14.68 1.16 7.81
N GLN A 68 -13.84 2.15 8.09
CA GLN A 68 -14.27 3.54 8.26
C GLN A 68 -13.96 4.39 7.03
N ASN A 69 -12.72 4.29 6.52
CA ASN A 69 -12.26 5.08 5.39
C ASN A 69 -11.44 4.22 4.42
N VAL A 70 -11.53 4.53 3.13
CA VAL A 70 -10.69 3.96 2.07
C VAL A 70 -10.24 5.06 1.15
N THR A 71 -8.94 5.19 0.97
CA THR A 71 -8.33 6.07 -0.02
C THR A 71 -7.44 5.24 -0.94
N THR A 72 -7.65 5.38 -2.24
CA THR A 72 -6.81 4.77 -3.27
C THR A 72 -5.89 5.83 -3.85
N ILE A 73 -4.64 5.45 -4.13
CA ILE A 73 -3.63 6.33 -4.72
C ILE A 73 -3.10 5.64 -5.96
N PHE A 74 -3.07 6.39 -7.05
CA PHE A 74 -2.57 5.95 -8.35
C PHE A 74 -1.19 6.57 -8.62
N ASP A 75 -0.46 5.99 -9.55
CA ASP A 75 0.70 6.63 -10.18
C ASP A 75 0.27 7.59 -11.29
N LYS A 76 1.26 8.29 -11.88
CA LYS A 76 1.07 9.19 -13.02
C LYS A 76 0.48 8.52 -14.27
N ASP A 77 0.60 7.20 -14.38
CA ASP A 77 0.12 6.43 -15.53
C ASP A 77 -1.30 5.85 -15.26
N GLY A 78 -1.88 6.18 -14.09
CA GLY A 78 -3.24 5.81 -13.72
C GLY A 78 -3.36 4.38 -13.18
N VAL A 79 -2.28 3.80 -12.65
CA VAL A 79 -2.22 2.46 -12.06
C VAL A 79 -2.20 2.54 -10.53
N LEU A 80 -2.95 1.68 -9.86
CA LEU A 80 -3.10 1.68 -8.40
C LEU A 80 -1.80 1.26 -7.70
N ILE A 81 -1.30 2.12 -6.82
CA ILE A 81 -0.04 1.90 -6.07
C ILE A 81 -0.20 1.94 -4.55
N ALA A 82 -1.35 2.41 -4.03
CA ALA A 82 -1.68 2.23 -2.63
C ALA A 82 -3.19 2.19 -2.34
N VAL A 83 -3.53 1.46 -1.28
CA VAL A 83 -4.84 1.47 -0.63
C VAL A 83 -4.63 1.75 0.85
N LEU A 84 -5.09 2.93 1.29
CA LEU A 84 -5.00 3.40 2.66
C LEU A 84 -6.36 3.23 3.33
N THR A 85 -6.37 2.69 4.54
CA THR A 85 -7.62 2.41 5.24
C THR A 85 -7.55 2.75 6.71
N THR A 86 -8.71 3.04 7.28
CA THR A 86 -8.88 3.29 8.71
C THR A 86 -9.91 2.33 9.29
N PHE A 87 -9.64 1.84 10.49
CA PHE A 87 -10.51 0.96 11.27
C PHE A 87 -10.55 1.39 12.74
N PRO A 88 -11.59 1.02 13.51
CA PRO A 88 -11.53 1.04 14.95
C PRO A 88 -10.34 0.22 15.44
N LYS A 89 -9.63 0.73 16.43
CA LYS A 89 -8.44 0.09 17.01
C LYS A 89 -8.69 -1.33 17.53
N SER A 90 -9.93 -1.65 17.90
CA SER A 90 -10.35 -3.00 18.29
C SER A 90 -10.16 -4.05 17.18
N LYS A 91 -10.02 -3.63 15.91
CA LYS A 91 -9.79 -4.53 14.77
C LYS A 91 -8.34 -5.01 14.65
N PHE A 92 -7.40 -4.45 15.41
CA PHE A 92 -5.97 -4.74 15.23
C PHE A 92 -5.65 -6.23 15.32
N ASP A 93 -6.08 -6.91 16.39
CA ASP A 93 -5.69 -8.31 16.59
C ASP A 93 -6.31 -9.23 15.52
N TYR A 94 -7.55 -8.95 15.10
CA TYR A 94 -8.21 -9.64 13.98
C TYR A 94 -7.47 -9.44 12.66
N LEU A 95 -7.17 -8.18 12.30
CA LEU A 95 -6.46 -7.86 11.05
C LEU A 95 -5.05 -8.45 11.06
N ASN A 96 -4.32 -8.34 12.17
CA ASN A 96 -2.98 -8.90 12.33
C ASN A 96 -2.96 -10.42 12.11
N GLN A 97 -3.95 -11.14 12.63
CA GLN A 97 -4.10 -12.57 12.39
C GLN A 97 -4.47 -12.88 10.92
N ALA A 98 -5.42 -12.15 10.34
CA ALA A 98 -5.91 -12.39 8.98
C ALA A 98 -4.87 -12.05 7.89
N ILE A 99 -4.06 -11.01 8.11
CA ILE A 99 -2.96 -10.62 7.23
C ILE A 99 -1.78 -11.57 7.41
N GLY A 100 -1.46 -11.95 8.65
CA GLY A 100 -0.34 -12.84 8.94
C GLY A 100 -0.52 -14.29 8.48
N SER A 101 -1.75 -14.72 8.17
CA SER A 101 -1.98 -16.02 7.52
C SER A 101 -1.76 -16.01 6.01
N LYS A 102 -1.69 -14.82 5.39
CA LYS A 102 -1.58 -14.64 3.94
C LYS A 102 -0.20 -14.18 3.49
N TYR A 103 0.41 -13.29 4.27
CA TYR A 103 1.60 -12.56 3.84
C TYR A 103 2.79 -12.78 4.76
N LYS A 104 4.00 -12.61 4.22
CA LYS A 104 5.23 -12.81 4.97
C LYS A 104 5.41 -11.65 5.96
N ARG A 105 5.43 -11.95 7.26
CA ARG A 105 5.74 -10.96 8.29
C ARG A 105 7.20 -10.52 8.22
N VAL A 106 7.44 -9.20 8.21
CA VAL A 106 8.77 -8.58 8.23
C VAL A 106 9.14 -8.10 9.62
N SER A 107 8.22 -7.44 10.30
CA SER A 107 8.44 -6.89 11.64
C SER A 107 7.14 -6.85 12.44
N GLN A 108 7.26 -6.79 13.76
CA GLN A 108 6.12 -6.71 14.66
C GLN A 108 6.53 -6.08 15.98
N ASN A 109 5.69 -5.19 16.51
CA ASN A 109 5.80 -4.60 17.83
C ASN A 109 4.40 -4.56 18.47
N ILE A 110 4.11 -5.46 19.41
CA ILE A 110 2.81 -5.54 20.08
C ILE A 110 3.06 -5.56 21.60
N PRO A 111 3.38 -4.41 22.21
CA PRO A 111 3.58 -4.31 23.64
C PRO A 111 2.22 -4.40 24.38
N PHE A 112 2.27 -4.73 25.66
CA PHE A 112 1.06 -4.73 26.52
C PHE A 112 0.46 -3.32 26.66
N VAL A 113 1.33 -2.30 26.79
CA VAL A 113 0.97 -0.87 26.76
C VAL A 113 1.86 -0.17 25.75
N GLY A 114 1.26 0.68 24.90
CA GLY A 114 1.97 1.44 23.87
C GLY A 114 1.33 1.32 22.49
N ASN A 115 2.07 1.75 21.47
CA ASN A 115 1.67 1.63 20.07
C ASN A 115 1.83 0.17 19.63
N LYS A 116 0.82 -0.37 18.95
CA LYS A 116 0.95 -1.67 18.27
C LYS A 116 1.22 -1.44 16.79
N SER A 117 2.13 -2.23 16.22
CA SER A 117 2.37 -2.25 14.78
C SER A 117 2.81 -3.63 14.29
N ALA A 118 2.53 -3.90 13.01
CA ALA A 118 3.03 -5.07 12.31
C ALA A 118 3.19 -4.75 10.81
N THR A 119 4.27 -5.26 10.22
CA THR A 119 4.57 -5.07 8.81
C THR A 119 4.70 -6.42 8.11
N TYR A 120 4.09 -6.52 6.95
CA TYR A 120 4.09 -7.70 6.10
C TYR A 120 4.50 -7.33 4.67
N ARG A 121 4.88 -8.34 3.90
CA ARG A 121 5.32 -8.20 2.52
C ARG A 121 4.69 -9.23 1.61
N ASP A 122 4.36 -8.75 0.42
CA ASP A 122 3.99 -9.56 -0.73
C ASP A 122 4.47 -8.87 -2.01
N GLY A 123 5.37 -9.50 -2.75
CA GLY A 123 6.01 -8.89 -3.92
C GLY A 123 6.63 -7.52 -3.62
N GLU A 124 6.22 -6.51 -4.41
CA GLU A 124 6.64 -5.12 -4.26
C GLU A 124 5.74 -4.30 -3.33
N THR A 125 4.84 -4.96 -2.60
CA THR A 125 3.86 -4.31 -1.73
C THR A 125 4.18 -4.56 -0.26
N GLU A 126 4.22 -3.48 0.52
CA GLU A 126 4.26 -3.48 1.97
C GLU A 126 2.85 -3.32 2.54
N ILE A 127 2.55 -4.12 3.56
CA ILE A 127 1.27 -4.07 4.27
C ILE A 127 1.57 -3.73 5.72
N THR A 128 1.11 -2.57 6.18
CA THR A 128 1.41 -2.05 7.50
C THR A 128 0.13 -1.85 8.30
N LEU A 129 0.11 -2.43 9.50
CA LEU A 129 -0.90 -2.23 10.53
C LEU A 129 -0.31 -1.31 11.60
N GLU A 130 -0.97 -0.19 11.90
CA GLU A 130 -0.56 0.72 12.97
C GLU A 130 -1.73 1.11 13.84
N ALA A 131 -1.61 0.87 15.14
CA ALA A 131 -2.60 1.24 16.15
C ALA A 131 -1.93 2.11 17.23
N PRO A 132 -1.96 3.44 17.10
CA PRO A 132 -1.38 4.36 18.07
C PRO A 132 -2.05 4.24 19.44
N HIS A 133 -1.28 4.39 20.52
CA HIS A 133 -1.78 4.26 21.89
C HIS A 133 -2.88 5.28 22.19
N MET A 134 -2.66 6.54 21.80
CA MET A 134 -3.53 7.69 22.06
C MET A 134 -4.65 7.89 21.01
N SER A 135 -4.86 6.91 20.12
CA SER A 135 -5.94 6.93 19.11
C SER A 135 -6.97 5.84 19.37
N PHE A 136 -8.22 6.12 18.99
CA PHE A 136 -9.28 5.12 18.90
C PHE A 136 -9.29 4.39 17.54
N GLU A 137 -8.49 4.88 16.60
CA GLU A 137 -8.38 4.35 15.25
C GLU A 137 -7.03 3.68 15.02
N MET A 138 -7.02 2.78 14.05
CA MET A 138 -5.82 2.16 13.49
C MET A 138 -5.86 2.26 11.96
N THR A 139 -4.71 2.07 11.34
CA THR A 139 -4.60 1.98 9.88
C THR A 139 -4.19 0.59 9.44
N MET A 140 -4.61 0.23 8.23
CA MET A 140 -4.11 -0.92 7.48
C MET A 140 -3.82 -0.44 6.05
N ASN A 141 -2.56 -0.29 5.72
CA ASN A 141 -2.16 0.31 4.45
C ASN A 141 -1.44 -0.71 3.59
N TYR A 142 -1.83 -0.80 2.32
CA TYR A 142 -1.13 -1.53 1.27
C TYR A 142 -0.44 -0.50 0.41
N ILE A 143 0.89 -0.51 0.35
CA ILE A 143 1.69 0.49 -0.34
C ILE A 143 2.78 -0.20 -1.15
N ARG A 144 2.83 0.09 -2.46
CA ARG A 144 3.92 -0.37 -3.31
C ARG A 144 5.23 0.36 -2.99
N ASP A 145 6.34 -0.32 -3.27
CA ASP A 145 7.68 0.18 -3.00
C ASP A 145 8.04 1.43 -3.81
N ASP A 146 7.47 1.62 -4.99
CA ASP A 146 7.65 2.83 -5.79
C ASP A 146 7.17 4.09 -5.05
N LEU A 147 5.95 4.07 -4.52
CA LEU A 147 5.40 5.15 -3.71
C LEU A 147 6.19 5.33 -2.42
N MET A 148 6.54 4.25 -1.74
CA MET A 148 7.31 4.31 -0.50
C MET A 148 8.69 4.93 -0.71
N ARG A 149 9.38 4.57 -1.80
CA ARG A 149 10.67 5.18 -2.17
C ARG A 149 10.52 6.66 -2.47
N ALA A 150 9.54 7.05 -3.28
CA ALA A 150 9.29 8.45 -3.61
C ALA A 150 8.98 9.29 -2.36
N PHE A 151 8.12 8.76 -1.48
CA PHE A 151 7.80 9.36 -0.18
C PHE A 151 9.05 9.58 0.67
N ASN A 152 9.88 8.56 0.85
CA ASN A 152 11.07 8.64 1.69
C ASN A 152 12.10 9.63 1.13
N GLN A 153 12.37 9.57 -0.18
CA GLN A 153 13.32 10.46 -0.84
C GLN A 153 12.91 11.93 -0.71
N GLN A 154 11.64 12.24 -0.99
CA GLN A 154 11.14 13.60 -0.90
C GLN A 154 11.06 14.09 0.55
N SER A 155 10.57 13.26 1.46
CA SER A 155 10.46 13.61 2.89
C SER A 155 11.83 13.88 3.52
N GLU A 156 12.87 13.13 3.15
CA GLU A 156 14.23 13.40 3.60
C GLU A 156 14.78 14.73 3.06
N ALA A 157 14.56 15.03 1.78
CA ALA A 157 14.98 16.29 1.17
C ALA A 157 14.30 17.49 1.85
N GLU A 158 12.99 17.39 2.10
CA GLU A 158 12.20 18.41 2.80
C GLU A 158 12.68 18.61 4.24
N ARG A 159 12.99 17.53 4.96
CA ARG A 159 13.55 17.61 6.31
C ARG A 159 14.90 18.32 6.32
N ARG A 160 15.79 18.02 5.36
CA ARG A 160 17.10 18.68 5.24
C ARG A 160 16.95 20.17 4.94
N GLN A 161 16.05 20.53 4.01
CA GLN A 161 15.78 21.93 3.70
C GLN A 161 15.21 22.68 4.91
N LYS A 162 14.27 22.06 5.64
CA LYS A 162 13.70 22.66 6.85
C LYS A 162 14.77 22.91 7.91
N GLN A 163 15.66 21.95 8.15
CA GLN A 163 16.76 22.09 9.10
C GLN A 163 17.75 23.19 8.70
N GLN A 164 18.06 23.33 7.41
CA GLN A 164 18.90 24.42 6.92
C GLN A 164 18.24 25.79 7.10
N ASN A 165 16.95 25.89 6.82
CA ASN A 165 16.18 27.12 7.02
C ASN A 165 16.14 27.50 8.51
N GLU A 166 15.87 26.54 9.40
CA GLU A 166 15.88 26.78 10.86
C GLU A 166 17.26 27.21 11.35
N ALA A 167 18.33 26.56 10.89
CA ALA A 167 19.70 26.93 11.24
C ALA A 167 20.08 28.34 10.76
N SER A 168 19.54 28.79 9.61
CA SER A 168 19.79 30.15 9.11
C SER A 168 19.09 31.27 9.89
N GLN A 169 18.15 30.91 10.77
CA GLN A 169 17.43 31.84 11.65
C GLN A 169 18.07 31.99 13.04
N LEU A 170 19.11 31.20 13.34
CA LEU A 170 19.91 31.25 14.56
C LEU A 170 21.19 32.05 14.31
#